data_AF-A0A504LB47-F1
#
_entry.id   AF-A0A504LB47-F1
#
_cell.length_a   1.000
_cell.length_b   1.000
_cell.length_c   1.000
_cell.angle_alpha   90.00
_cell.angle_beta   90.00
_cell.angle_gamma   90.00
#
_symmetry.space_group_name_H-M   'P 1'
#
loop_
_entity.id
_entity.type
_entity.pdbx_description
1 polymer ?
#
loop_
_entity_poly.entity_id
_entity_poly.type
_entity_poly.pdbx_seq_one_letter_code
_entity_poly.pdbx_strand_id
1 'polypeptide(L)'
;MRLRSVPRGAAIFCLVAILAALTASVSSFAALRPSTVPDWLQRHVGDGEGQISQVVLERARALYQKKVNEGSVSNPCYFAMDATRPGDLGNSVPGQRYYTICESKQLFRAVSSGHGGGRNLKGVADFSNGRRCAKNFGNAMDSALTAGGAYMTAETKTSFKGYYRVGAQNAVFMRSFIQFDGEGEAANARQRVIGGHPAAILKGLCMRKSPQSSYADHDGLVPFGKLVNYAGGRSNGCTSWSPADAEQIIPLVKNKPTTLYIYPESRDIAAVARAKAAGQALSNAGTYWNASCLKEIGTPKFWPKNMLEPIIVQYRKDHPAPPPQPVPICKD
;
A
#
# COMPACT_ATOMS: atom_id res chain seq x y z
N MET A 1 -50.36 -68.03 13.91
CA MET A 1 -49.11 -67.25 14.08
C MET A 1 -48.32 -67.28 12.78
N ARG A 2 -48.13 -66.14 12.11
CA ARG A 2 -46.95 -65.83 11.28
C ARG A 2 -47.01 -64.34 10.92
N LEU A 3 -45.99 -63.61 11.37
CA LEU A 3 -45.84 -62.16 11.24
C LEU A 3 -45.52 -61.77 9.79
N ARG A 4 -46.06 -60.62 9.39
CA ARG A 4 -45.68 -59.84 8.20
C ARG A 4 -44.26 -59.26 8.39
N SER A 5 -43.47 -59.26 7.33
CA SER A 5 -42.26 -58.43 7.21
C SER A 5 -42.39 -57.52 5.98
N VAL A 6 -42.51 -56.22 6.22
CA VAL A 6 -42.38 -55.17 5.19
C VAL A 6 -40.97 -54.58 5.30
N PRO A 7 -40.26 -54.32 4.18
CA PRO A 7 -38.86 -53.95 4.24
C PRO A 7 -38.69 -52.48 4.65
N ARG A 8 -38.03 -52.26 5.80
CA ARG A 8 -37.65 -50.94 6.36
C ARG A 8 -36.47 -50.29 5.63
N GLY A 9 -36.25 -50.58 4.35
CA GLY A 9 -35.05 -50.14 3.61
C GLY A 9 -35.21 -48.82 2.85
N ALA A 10 -36.43 -48.47 2.42
CA ALA A 10 -36.63 -47.33 1.52
C ALA A 10 -36.98 -46.00 2.22
N ALA A 11 -37.49 -46.05 3.46
CA ALA A 11 -37.95 -44.85 4.16
C ALA A 11 -36.81 -44.04 4.82
N ILE A 12 -35.64 -44.65 5.04
CA ILE A 12 -34.52 -44.00 5.75
C ILE A 12 -33.67 -43.16 4.78
N PHE A 13 -33.60 -43.52 3.50
CA PHE A 13 -32.81 -42.77 2.51
C PHE A 13 -33.47 -41.45 2.07
N CYS A 14 -34.80 -41.31 2.13
CA CYS A 14 -35.46 -40.03 1.84
C CYS A 14 -35.30 -39.00 2.96
N LEU A 15 -35.13 -39.42 4.22
CA LEU A 15 -34.99 -38.49 5.35
C LEU A 15 -33.57 -37.89 5.45
N VAL A 16 -32.54 -38.61 5.00
CA VAL A 16 -31.16 -38.09 4.97
C VAL A 16 -30.94 -37.11 3.81
N ALA A 17 -31.62 -37.31 2.67
CA ALA A 17 -31.54 -36.38 1.53
C ALA A 17 -32.26 -35.03 1.80
N ILE A 18 -33.28 -35.02 2.66
CA ILE A 18 -34.00 -33.79 3.04
C ILE A 18 -33.24 -33.02 4.14
N LEU A 19 -32.49 -33.67 5.03
CA LEU A 19 -31.65 -32.98 6.02
C LEU A 19 -30.36 -32.39 5.43
N ALA A 20 -29.81 -32.95 4.35
CA ALA A 20 -28.63 -32.40 3.67
C ALA A 20 -28.95 -31.16 2.80
N ALA A 21 -30.24 -30.90 2.51
CA ALA A 21 -30.68 -29.73 1.76
C ALA A 21 -30.90 -28.46 2.63
N LEU A 22 -30.80 -28.58 3.96
CA LEU A 22 -31.06 -27.48 4.91
C LEU A 22 -29.79 -26.88 5.55
N THR A 23 -28.59 -27.38 5.23
CA THR A 23 -27.31 -26.83 5.73
C THR A 23 -26.53 -26.04 4.68
N ALA A 24 -27.04 -25.93 3.45
CA ALA A 24 -26.55 -24.97 2.47
C ALA A 24 -27.25 -23.61 2.66
N SER A 25 -27.29 -23.12 3.91
CA SER A 25 -27.46 -21.69 4.15
C SER A 25 -26.23 -21.02 3.56
N VAL A 26 -26.38 -20.57 2.31
CA VAL A 26 -25.67 -19.43 1.74
C VAL A 26 -25.27 -18.50 2.88
N SER A 27 -23.96 -18.37 3.10
CA SER A 27 -23.42 -17.23 3.81
C SER A 27 -23.82 -16.00 2.99
N SER A 28 -25.05 -15.53 3.16
CA SER A 28 -25.36 -14.14 2.97
C SER A 28 -24.42 -13.43 3.91
N PHE A 29 -23.31 -12.92 3.36
CA PHE A 29 -22.71 -11.73 3.90
C PHE A 29 -23.89 -10.76 4.01
N ALA A 30 -24.45 -10.62 5.21
CA ALA A 30 -25.24 -9.47 5.54
C ALA A 30 -24.33 -8.32 5.14
N ALA A 31 -24.65 -7.69 4.01
CA ALA A 31 -24.05 -6.43 3.65
C ALA A 31 -24.27 -5.59 4.90
N LEU A 32 -23.21 -5.38 5.69
CA LEU A 32 -23.22 -4.34 6.70
C LEU A 32 -23.75 -3.14 5.92
N ARG A 33 -24.97 -2.69 6.26
CA ARG A 33 -25.47 -1.42 5.75
C ARG A 33 -24.30 -0.46 5.95
N PRO A 34 -23.76 0.17 4.89
CA PRO A 34 -22.69 1.12 5.10
C PRO A 34 -23.24 2.08 6.13
N SER A 35 -22.64 2.12 7.32
CA SER A 35 -22.98 3.16 8.27
C SER A 35 -22.88 4.44 7.47
N THR A 36 -23.95 5.21 7.38
CA THR A 36 -23.97 6.42 6.55
C THR A 36 -22.72 7.23 6.82
N VAL A 37 -22.07 7.73 5.76
CA VAL A 37 -20.91 8.61 5.91
C VAL A 37 -21.40 9.84 6.68
N PRO A 38 -20.82 10.17 7.85
CA PRO A 38 -21.28 11.31 8.63
C PRO A 38 -21.13 12.61 7.83
N ASP A 39 -22.03 13.56 8.02
CA ASP A 39 -22.08 14.81 7.24
C ASP A 39 -20.74 15.57 7.24
N TRP A 40 -20.06 15.62 8.40
CA TRP A 40 -18.74 16.27 8.52
C TRP A 40 -17.68 15.61 7.64
N LEU A 41 -17.79 14.31 7.36
CA LEU A 41 -16.89 13.55 6.51
C LEU A 41 -17.33 13.60 5.05
N GLN A 42 -18.64 13.68 4.79
CA GLN A 42 -19.20 13.75 3.45
C GLN A 42 -18.65 14.94 2.64
N ARG A 43 -18.37 16.08 3.28
CA ARG A 43 -17.75 17.25 2.63
C ARG A 43 -16.32 17.00 2.10
N HIS A 44 -15.65 15.95 2.55
CA HIS A 44 -14.33 15.53 2.10
C HIS A 44 -14.39 14.47 0.99
N VAL A 45 -15.59 13.97 0.67
CA VAL A 45 -15.80 12.98 -0.37
C VAL A 45 -15.85 13.65 -1.74
N GLY A 46 -15.05 13.15 -2.67
CA GLY A 46 -15.03 13.60 -4.06
C GLY A 46 -13.75 13.21 -4.78
N ASP A 47 -13.68 13.55 -6.06
CA ASP A 47 -12.55 13.23 -6.95
C ASP A 47 -11.54 14.37 -7.13
N GLY A 48 -11.76 15.50 -6.44
CA GLY A 48 -10.86 16.65 -6.43
C GLY A 48 -9.61 16.45 -5.57
N GLU A 49 -8.67 17.38 -5.68
CA GLU A 49 -7.46 17.41 -4.88
C GLU A 49 -7.78 17.57 -3.38
N GLY A 50 -7.13 16.76 -2.53
CA GLY A 50 -7.41 16.74 -1.10
C GLY A 50 -8.72 16.04 -0.69
N GLN A 51 -9.54 15.59 -1.65
CA GLN A 51 -10.74 14.79 -1.39
C GLN A 51 -10.45 13.29 -1.50
N ILE A 52 -11.28 12.47 -0.86
CA ILE A 52 -11.26 11.01 -0.94
C ILE A 52 -12.42 10.52 -1.80
N SER A 53 -12.20 9.59 -2.74
CA SER A 53 -13.30 9.05 -3.52
C SER A 53 -14.18 8.15 -2.65
N GLN A 54 -15.48 8.09 -2.98
CA GLN A 54 -16.47 7.33 -2.21
C GLN A 54 -16.02 5.87 -1.99
N VAL A 55 -15.61 5.17 -3.06
CA VAL A 55 -15.20 3.76 -2.98
C VAL A 55 -13.96 3.56 -2.09
N VAL A 56 -13.03 4.51 -2.08
CA VAL A 56 -11.81 4.41 -1.25
C VAL A 56 -12.17 4.64 0.22
N LEU A 57 -13.03 5.61 0.50
CA LEU A 57 -13.52 5.86 1.86
C LEU A 57 -14.30 4.65 2.39
N GLU A 58 -15.26 4.14 1.64
CA GLU A 58 -16.11 3.03 2.05
C GLU A 58 -15.29 1.79 2.39
N ARG A 59 -14.31 1.43 1.54
CA ARG A 59 -13.47 0.24 1.79
C ARG A 59 -12.52 0.42 2.96
N ALA A 60 -11.94 1.62 3.12
CA ALA A 60 -11.10 1.93 4.27
C ALA A 60 -11.90 1.85 5.59
N ARG A 61 -13.11 2.41 5.58
CA ARG A 61 -14.01 2.46 6.73
C ARG A 61 -14.55 1.08 7.08
N ALA A 62 -14.93 0.28 6.07
CA ALA A 62 -15.34 -1.11 6.27
C ALA A 62 -14.20 -1.98 6.84
N LEU A 63 -12.97 -1.83 6.33
CA LEU A 63 -11.80 -2.51 6.88
C LEU A 63 -11.57 -2.12 8.35
N TYR A 64 -11.59 -0.82 8.66
CA TYR A 64 -11.40 -0.33 10.01
C TYR A 64 -12.47 -0.88 10.97
N GLN A 65 -13.75 -0.76 10.61
CA GLN A 65 -14.87 -1.27 11.43
C GLN A 65 -14.76 -2.78 11.65
N LYS A 66 -14.43 -3.55 10.60
CA LYS A 66 -14.16 -4.99 10.72
C LYS A 66 -13.07 -5.26 11.76
N LYS A 67 -11.94 -4.55 11.70
CA LYS A 67 -10.80 -4.75 12.61
C LYS A 67 -11.05 -4.27 14.03
N VAL A 68 -11.88 -3.25 14.21
CA VAL A 68 -12.37 -2.84 15.54
C VAL A 68 -13.27 -3.92 16.13
N ASN A 69 -14.22 -4.46 15.35
CA ASN A 69 -15.13 -5.52 15.79
C ASN A 69 -14.38 -6.82 16.12
N GLU A 70 -13.28 -7.11 15.42
CA GLU A 70 -12.37 -8.23 15.71
C GLU A 70 -11.47 -7.98 16.94
N GLY A 71 -11.52 -6.80 17.56
CA GLY A 71 -10.63 -6.42 18.67
C GLY A 71 -9.17 -6.24 18.27
N SER A 72 -8.86 -6.25 16.98
CA SER A 72 -7.50 -6.15 16.44
C SER A 72 -6.99 -4.70 16.36
N VAL A 73 -7.89 -3.71 16.41
CA VAL A 73 -7.56 -2.29 16.35
C VAL A 73 -8.33 -1.51 17.41
N SER A 74 -7.61 -0.68 18.16
CA SER A 74 -8.17 0.28 19.14
C SER A 74 -7.75 1.74 18.86
N ASN A 75 -7.02 1.96 17.76
CA ASN A 75 -6.66 3.29 17.31
C ASN A 75 -7.90 4.06 16.83
N PRO A 76 -8.17 5.28 17.30
CA PRO A 76 -9.34 6.06 16.87
C PRO A 76 -9.25 6.57 15.42
N CYS A 77 -8.09 6.43 14.79
CA CYS A 77 -7.81 6.87 13.44
C CYS A 77 -7.53 5.67 12.54
N TYR A 78 -7.95 5.72 11.29
CA TYR A 78 -7.58 4.77 10.24
C TYR A 78 -7.09 5.51 8.99
N PHE A 79 -6.44 4.76 8.11
CA PHE A 79 -5.80 5.31 6.93
C PHE A 79 -6.38 4.77 5.63
N ALA A 80 -6.29 5.59 4.59
CA ALA A 80 -6.58 5.20 3.23
C ALA A 80 -5.53 5.77 2.27
N MET A 81 -5.31 5.10 1.14
CA MET A 81 -4.49 5.61 0.05
C MET A 81 -5.17 5.32 -1.29
N ASP A 82 -5.21 6.32 -2.17
CA ASP A 82 -5.67 6.17 -3.54
C ASP A 82 -4.48 6.25 -4.51
N ALA A 83 -3.96 5.09 -4.90
CA ALA A 83 -2.83 5.01 -5.83
C ALA A 83 -3.22 5.28 -7.29
N THR A 84 -4.51 5.47 -7.60
CA THR A 84 -4.97 5.85 -8.94
C THR A 84 -4.87 7.34 -9.20
N ARG A 85 -4.76 8.14 -8.14
CA ARG A 85 -4.63 9.61 -8.21
C ARG A 85 -3.21 10.06 -8.56
N PRO A 86 -3.08 11.24 -9.19
CA PRO A 86 -1.78 11.85 -9.48
C PRO A 86 -0.92 11.97 -8.21
N GLY A 87 0.31 11.47 -8.25
CA GLY A 87 1.34 11.73 -7.23
C GLY A 87 2.03 13.08 -7.41
N ASP A 88 1.86 13.69 -8.58
CA ASP A 88 2.43 14.99 -8.98
C ASP A 88 1.39 15.75 -9.80
N LEU A 89 1.00 16.94 -9.34
CA LEU A 89 -0.01 17.78 -10.01
C LEU A 89 0.61 18.62 -11.15
N GLY A 90 1.93 18.55 -11.33
CA GLY A 90 2.70 19.43 -12.21
C GLY A 90 3.66 20.32 -11.39
N ASN A 91 4.75 20.77 -12.02
CA ASN A 91 5.75 21.64 -11.40
C ASN A 91 6.30 21.12 -10.05
N SER A 92 6.39 19.79 -9.89
CA SER A 92 6.81 19.11 -8.67
C SER A 92 5.90 19.33 -7.45
N VAL A 93 4.65 19.77 -7.65
CA VAL A 93 3.65 19.88 -6.59
C VAL A 93 3.11 18.49 -6.26
N PRO A 94 3.34 17.94 -5.06
CA PRO A 94 2.88 16.60 -4.72
C PRO A 94 1.35 16.54 -4.60
N GLY A 95 0.72 15.53 -5.21
CA GLY A 95 -0.73 15.31 -5.10
C GLY A 95 -1.12 14.61 -3.79
N GLN A 96 -2.22 15.06 -3.17
CA GLN A 96 -2.76 14.52 -1.92
C GLN A 96 -3.64 13.31 -2.19
N ARG A 97 -3.17 12.14 -1.76
CA ARG A 97 -3.79 10.84 -2.04
C ARG A 97 -3.63 9.81 -0.94
N TYR A 98 -3.18 10.27 0.23
CA TYR A 98 -3.13 9.49 1.46
C TYR A 98 -3.93 10.23 2.52
N TYR A 99 -4.78 9.52 3.22
CA TYR A 99 -5.81 10.09 4.06
C TYR A 99 -5.69 9.53 5.47
N THR A 100 -5.69 10.42 6.45
CA THR A 100 -5.86 10.10 7.87
C THR A 100 -7.25 10.52 8.30
N ILE A 101 -8.02 9.58 8.83
CA ILE A 101 -9.41 9.78 9.21
C ILE A 101 -9.59 9.34 10.65
N CYS A 102 -10.03 10.24 11.52
CA CYS A 102 -10.35 9.93 12.92
C CYS A 102 -11.78 10.38 13.21
N GLU A 103 -12.75 9.48 13.07
CA GLU A 103 -14.16 9.87 13.07
C GLU A 103 -14.65 10.46 14.40
N SER A 104 -14.21 9.89 15.52
CA SER A 104 -14.55 10.38 16.86
C SER A 104 -14.02 11.79 17.14
N LYS A 105 -13.02 12.24 16.37
CA LYS A 105 -12.42 13.58 16.46
C LYS A 105 -12.84 14.50 15.32
N GLN A 106 -13.70 14.02 14.41
CA GLN A 106 -14.06 14.71 13.16
C GLN A 106 -12.84 15.23 12.38
N LEU A 107 -11.75 14.44 12.40
CA LEU A 107 -10.49 14.79 11.76
C LEU A 107 -10.40 14.07 10.41
N PHE A 108 -10.18 14.87 9.37
CA PHE A 108 -9.81 14.40 8.04
C PHE A 108 -8.56 15.16 7.59
N ARG A 109 -7.52 14.42 7.20
CA ARG A 109 -6.29 15.00 6.70
C ARG A 109 -5.86 14.29 5.43
N ALA A 110 -5.76 15.01 4.33
CA ALA A 110 -5.15 14.54 3.10
C ALA A 110 -3.69 15.00 3.03
N VAL A 111 -2.80 14.11 2.62
CA VAL A 111 -1.37 14.40 2.43
C VAL A 111 -0.84 13.72 1.18
N SER A 112 0.34 14.16 0.77
CA SER A 112 1.06 13.49 -0.32
C SER A 112 1.54 12.10 0.08
N SER A 113 1.53 11.17 -0.88
CA SER A 113 2.21 9.88 -0.72
C SER A 113 2.87 9.46 -2.01
N GLY A 114 4.06 8.86 -1.91
CA GLY A 114 4.70 8.13 -2.99
C GLY A 114 3.95 6.86 -3.37
N HIS A 115 4.38 6.23 -4.46
CA HIS A 115 3.83 4.95 -4.93
C HIS A 115 4.94 4.08 -5.55
N GLY A 116 4.64 2.80 -5.76
CA GLY A 116 5.57 1.85 -6.35
C GLY A 116 6.02 2.25 -7.75
N GLY A 117 7.33 2.43 -7.92
CA GLY A 117 7.93 2.87 -9.18
C GLY A 117 8.04 1.77 -10.24
N GLY A 118 7.88 0.50 -9.87
CA GLY A 118 8.07 -0.61 -10.80
C GLY A 118 9.51 -0.73 -11.31
N ARG A 119 9.73 -1.54 -12.35
CA ARG A 119 11.02 -1.67 -13.03
C ARG A 119 10.83 -1.86 -14.53
N ASN A 120 11.86 -1.49 -15.28
CA ASN A 120 12.02 -1.88 -16.67
C ASN A 120 13.13 -2.93 -16.74
N LEU A 121 12.75 -4.16 -17.07
CA LEU A 121 13.66 -5.27 -17.35
C LEU A 121 13.92 -5.26 -18.86
N LYS A 122 15.05 -4.68 -19.27
CA LYS A 122 15.35 -4.42 -20.69
C LYS A 122 15.22 -5.70 -21.52
N GLY A 123 14.43 -5.63 -22.59
CA GLY A 123 14.20 -6.75 -23.51
C GLY A 123 13.25 -7.84 -23.00
N VAL A 124 12.72 -7.73 -21.78
CA VAL A 124 11.89 -8.78 -21.17
C VAL A 124 10.50 -8.25 -20.78
N ALA A 125 10.44 -7.23 -19.92
CA ALA A 125 9.17 -6.66 -19.47
C ALA A 125 9.35 -5.25 -18.91
N ASP A 126 8.50 -4.32 -19.32
CA ASP A 126 8.41 -3.00 -18.70
C ASP A 126 7.13 -2.89 -17.87
N PHE A 127 7.33 -2.83 -16.55
CA PHE A 127 6.28 -2.57 -15.56
C PHE A 127 6.64 -1.34 -14.73
N SER A 128 7.43 -0.41 -15.27
CA SER A 128 7.73 0.84 -14.61
C SER A 128 6.50 1.76 -14.53
N ASN A 129 6.50 2.62 -13.52
CA ASN A 129 5.52 3.68 -13.34
C ASN A 129 6.21 5.04 -13.43
N GLY A 130 5.49 6.01 -14.00
CA GLY A 130 5.87 7.42 -13.95
C GLY A 130 5.71 8.00 -12.54
N ARG A 131 6.18 9.23 -12.33
CA ARG A 131 6.00 9.93 -11.05
C ARG A 131 4.55 10.38 -10.82
N ARG A 132 3.86 10.76 -11.90
CA ARG A 132 2.51 11.32 -11.85
C ARG A 132 1.47 10.22 -11.71
N CYS A 133 1.34 9.33 -12.68
CA CYS A 133 0.31 8.29 -12.67
C CYS A 133 0.89 6.87 -12.68
N ALA A 134 0.28 5.99 -11.88
CA ALA A 134 0.65 4.58 -11.81
C ALA A 134 -0.18 3.76 -12.81
N LYS A 135 0.50 3.03 -13.70
CA LYS A 135 -0.12 2.09 -14.65
C LYS A 135 -0.10 0.67 -14.12
N ASN A 136 1.03 0.29 -13.53
CA ASN A 136 1.37 -1.06 -13.13
C ASN A 136 1.22 -1.21 -11.62
N PHE A 137 0.60 -2.31 -11.22
CA PHE A 137 0.41 -2.72 -9.83
C PHE A 137 0.78 -4.20 -9.71
N GLY A 138 1.11 -4.67 -8.53
CA GLY A 138 1.49 -6.07 -8.37
C GLY A 138 2.02 -6.41 -7.00
N ASN A 139 1.99 -7.71 -6.72
CA ASN A 139 2.44 -8.29 -5.47
C ASN A 139 3.70 -9.16 -5.61
N ALA A 140 4.34 -9.18 -6.78
CA ALA A 140 5.61 -9.88 -6.94
C ALA A 140 6.72 -9.30 -6.05
N MET A 141 7.50 -10.18 -5.42
CA MET A 141 8.78 -9.85 -4.80
C MET A 141 9.63 -9.06 -5.77
N ASP A 142 10.36 -8.08 -5.22
CA ASP A 142 11.30 -7.25 -5.97
C ASP A 142 10.74 -6.40 -7.10
N SER A 143 9.44 -6.46 -7.40
CA SER A 143 8.82 -5.66 -8.46
C SER A 143 8.84 -4.15 -8.19
N ALA A 144 8.97 -3.72 -6.93
CA ALA A 144 8.77 -2.32 -6.52
C ALA A 144 7.39 -1.74 -6.91
N LEU A 145 6.40 -2.59 -7.19
CA LEU A 145 5.03 -2.18 -7.51
C LEU A 145 4.19 -2.02 -6.23
N THR A 146 3.23 -1.10 -6.25
CA THR A 146 2.19 -1.04 -5.22
C THR A 146 1.27 -2.25 -5.37
N ALA A 147 0.98 -2.93 -4.25
CA ALA A 147 -0.17 -3.82 -4.16
C ALA A 147 -1.29 -3.06 -3.44
N GLY A 148 -2.51 -3.10 -3.96
CA GLY A 148 -3.67 -2.61 -3.23
C GLY A 148 -4.23 -3.67 -2.30
N GLY A 149 -5.19 -3.27 -1.48
CA GLY A 149 -5.90 -4.13 -0.54
C GLY A 149 -5.82 -3.63 0.89
N ALA A 150 -6.11 -4.55 1.81
CA ALA A 150 -6.14 -4.32 3.23
C ALA A 150 -4.76 -4.51 3.87
N TYR A 151 -4.41 -3.58 4.75
CA TYR A 151 -3.21 -3.60 5.57
C TYR A 151 -3.52 -3.21 7.02
N MET A 152 -2.67 -3.67 7.94
CA MET A 152 -2.53 -3.15 9.30
C MET A 152 -1.14 -2.57 9.47
N THR A 153 -1.03 -1.44 10.16
CA THR A 153 0.26 -0.94 10.63
C THR A 153 0.75 -1.81 11.78
N ALA A 154 2.05 -2.06 11.83
CA ALA A 154 2.69 -2.88 12.86
C ALA A 154 3.82 -2.08 13.52
N GLU A 155 4.96 -2.72 13.77
CA GLU A 155 6.08 -2.09 14.46
C GLU A 155 6.65 -0.88 13.71
N THR A 156 7.12 0.10 14.47
CA THR A 156 7.87 1.25 13.94
C THR A 156 9.32 1.12 14.35
N LYS A 157 10.22 1.00 13.36
CA LYS A 157 11.67 0.96 13.57
C LYS A 157 12.30 2.28 13.16
N THR A 158 12.94 2.96 14.11
CA THR A 158 13.77 4.14 13.82
C THR A 158 15.23 3.70 13.73
N SER A 159 15.92 4.14 12.67
CA SER A 159 17.33 3.81 12.46
C SER A 159 18.11 5.01 11.97
N PHE A 160 19.36 5.09 12.42
CA PHE A 160 20.34 6.03 11.90
C PHE A 160 20.61 5.76 10.43
N LYS A 161 20.70 6.82 9.63
CA LYS A 161 20.97 6.76 8.19
C LYS A 161 22.23 7.51 7.77
N GLY A 162 22.83 8.27 8.67
CA GLY A 162 24.00 9.10 8.39
C GLY A 162 23.83 10.52 8.91
N TYR A 163 24.83 11.33 8.61
CA TYR A 163 24.83 12.76 8.87
C TYR A 163 24.64 13.55 7.56
N TYR A 164 24.16 14.78 7.71
CA TYR A 164 24.08 15.75 6.62
C TYR A 164 24.35 17.16 7.13
N ARG A 165 24.78 18.05 6.23
CA ARG A 165 25.06 19.44 6.58
C ARG A 165 23.76 20.26 6.67
N VAL A 166 23.63 21.05 7.74
CA VAL A 166 22.59 22.07 7.94
C VAL A 166 23.29 23.35 8.38
N GLY A 167 23.41 24.33 7.48
CA GLY A 167 24.22 25.53 7.73
C GLY A 167 25.68 25.16 8.01
N ALA A 168 26.21 25.63 9.15
CA ALA A 168 27.56 25.31 9.60
C ALA A 168 27.66 23.98 10.39
N GLN A 169 26.55 23.36 10.77
CA GLN A 169 26.52 22.20 11.66
C GLN A 169 26.11 20.92 10.92
N ASN A 170 26.47 19.77 11.49
CA ASN A 170 26.02 18.47 10.97
C ASN A 170 24.85 17.97 11.80
N ALA A 171 23.76 17.61 11.13
CA ALA A 171 22.58 17.02 11.73
C ALA A 171 22.59 15.49 11.54
N VAL A 172 22.04 14.78 12.52
CA VAL A 172 21.81 13.33 12.46
C VAL A 172 20.54 13.08 11.64
N PHE A 173 20.62 12.22 10.62
CA PHE A 173 19.43 11.74 9.94
C PHE A 173 18.94 10.42 10.53
N MET A 174 17.92 10.51 11.39
CA MET A 174 17.16 9.36 11.87
C MET A 174 15.94 9.17 10.97
N ARG A 175 15.69 7.91 10.55
CA ARG A 175 14.53 7.59 9.73
C ARG A 175 13.73 6.45 10.32
N SER A 176 12.47 6.73 10.58
CA SER A 176 11.46 5.78 11.01
C SER A 176 10.85 5.05 9.81
N PHE A 177 10.55 3.76 10.01
CA PHE A 177 9.84 2.91 9.07
C PHE A 177 8.71 2.20 9.83
N ILE A 178 7.48 2.37 9.38
CA ILE A 178 6.31 1.66 9.88
C ILE A 178 6.14 0.42 9.02
N GLN A 179 6.25 -0.76 9.61
CA GLN A 179 5.95 -2.02 8.92
C GLN A 179 4.45 -2.14 8.66
N PHE A 180 4.07 -2.64 7.48
CA PHE A 180 2.68 -3.02 7.19
C PHE A 180 2.54 -4.54 7.07
N ASP A 181 1.49 -5.09 7.67
CA ASP A 181 1.02 -6.45 7.46
C ASP A 181 -0.18 -6.41 6.53
N GLY A 182 -0.14 -7.14 5.42
CA GLY A 182 -1.19 -7.14 4.41
C GLY A 182 -2.09 -8.37 4.48
N GLU A 183 -3.25 -8.28 3.83
CA GLU A 183 -4.19 -9.40 3.65
C GLU A 183 -4.44 -9.67 2.16
N GLY A 184 -4.89 -10.88 1.84
CA GLY A 184 -5.21 -11.26 0.46
C GLY A 184 -4.01 -11.12 -0.48
N GLU A 185 -4.17 -10.36 -1.57
CA GLU A 185 -3.08 -10.11 -2.53
C GLU A 185 -1.90 -9.32 -1.94
N ALA A 186 -2.13 -8.61 -0.84
CA ALA A 186 -1.13 -7.87 -0.09
C ALA A 186 -0.43 -8.71 1.01
N ALA A 187 -0.79 -9.99 1.19
CA ALA A 187 -0.33 -10.82 2.30
C ALA A 187 1.21 -10.93 2.43
N ASN A 188 1.94 -10.72 1.33
CA ASN A 188 3.40 -10.73 1.34
C ASN A 188 4.05 -9.37 1.65
N ALA A 189 3.30 -8.40 2.18
CA ALA A 189 3.78 -7.06 2.53
C ALA A 189 5.05 -7.09 3.38
N ARG A 190 5.07 -7.93 4.42
CA ARG A 190 6.22 -8.06 5.33
C ARG A 190 7.46 -8.60 4.62
N GLN A 191 7.31 -9.66 3.82
CA GLN A 191 8.43 -10.24 3.05
C GLN A 191 8.97 -9.24 2.02
N ARG A 192 8.08 -8.43 1.44
CA ARG A 192 8.42 -7.36 0.48
C ARG A 192 8.96 -6.09 1.15
N VAL A 193 9.01 -6.04 2.49
CA VAL A 193 9.39 -4.85 3.27
C VAL A 193 8.52 -3.65 2.88
N ILE A 194 7.22 -3.88 2.71
CA ILE A 194 6.22 -2.84 2.44
C ILE A 194 5.88 -2.16 3.75
N GLY A 195 5.91 -0.83 3.73
CA GLY A 195 5.67 -0.02 4.90
C GLY A 195 5.52 1.45 4.54
N GLY A 196 5.54 2.29 5.57
CA GLY A 196 5.45 3.73 5.48
C GLY A 196 6.67 4.42 6.08
N HIS A 197 7.16 5.48 5.45
CA HIS A 197 8.33 6.21 5.95
C HIS A 197 8.38 7.68 5.48
N PRO A 198 9.19 8.54 6.11
CA PRO A 198 9.52 9.85 5.55
C PRO A 198 10.21 9.71 4.18
N ALA A 199 9.77 10.50 3.21
CA ALA A 199 10.32 10.59 1.85
C ALA A 199 11.61 11.43 1.85
N ALA A 200 12.59 11.00 2.65
CA ALA A 200 13.91 11.61 2.75
C ALA A 200 15.00 10.53 2.65
N ILE A 201 16.08 10.85 1.95
CA ILE A 201 17.24 9.97 1.75
C ILE A 201 18.51 10.80 1.68
N LEU A 202 19.65 10.22 2.07
CA LEU A 202 20.96 10.79 1.79
C LEU A 202 21.41 10.37 0.39
N LYS A 203 21.75 11.35 -0.45
CA LYS A 203 22.39 11.14 -1.75
C LYS A 203 23.86 11.53 -1.70
N GLY A 204 24.64 10.91 -2.60
CA GLY A 204 26.09 11.16 -2.68
C GLY A 204 26.79 10.78 -1.38
N LEU A 205 26.49 9.56 -0.89
CA LEU A 205 27.05 9.07 0.36
C LEU A 205 28.57 8.95 0.27
N CYS A 206 29.24 9.37 1.33
CA CYS A 206 30.63 9.08 1.61
C CYS A 206 30.79 8.70 3.09
N MET A 207 31.85 7.97 3.43
CA MET A 207 32.19 7.60 4.79
C MET A 207 33.10 8.67 5.39
N ARG A 208 32.68 9.27 6.49
CA ARG A 208 33.41 10.36 7.17
C ARG A 208 33.99 9.88 8.49
N LYS A 209 35.25 10.20 8.78
CA LYS A 209 35.87 9.93 10.08
C LYS A 209 35.21 10.76 11.19
N SER A 210 34.62 10.07 12.16
CA SER A 210 33.94 10.65 13.31
C SER A 210 34.02 9.67 14.50
N PRO A 211 35.23 9.39 15.02
CA PRO A 211 35.45 8.31 16.00
C PRO A 211 34.74 8.54 17.34
N GLN A 212 34.35 9.78 17.63
CA GLN A 212 33.60 10.13 18.84
C GLN A 212 32.07 10.03 18.65
N SER A 213 31.59 9.68 17.45
CA SER A 213 30.16 9.48 17.21
C SER A 213 29.72 8.14 17.79
N SER A 214 28.62 8.13 18.53
CA SER A 214 27.95 6.90 18.98
C SER A 214 27.37 6.07 17.82
N TYR A 215 27.37 6.60 16.60
CA TYR A 215 26.90 5.93 15.39
C TYR A 215 28.05 5.49 14.47
N ALA A 216 29.30 5.71 14.88
CA ALA A 216 30.43 5.26 14.11
C ALA A 216 30.49 3.73 14.05
N ASP A 217 30.93 3.21 12.92
CA ASP A 217 31.30 1.80 12.81
C ASP A 217 32.60 1.51 13.58
N HIS A 218 33.09 0.27 13.48
CA HIS A 218 34.30 -0.18 14.16
C HIS A 218 35.57 0.60 13.77
N ASP A 219 35.58 1.23 12.58
CA ASP A 219 36.68 2.05 12.08
C ASP A 219 36.52 3.54 12.44
N GLY A 220 35.49 3.89 13.21
CA GLY A 220 35.21 5.27 13.55
C GLY A 220 34.59 6.08 12.40
N LEU A 221 34.00 5.41 11.39
CA LEU A 221 33.41 6.05 10.21
C LEU A 221 31.89 6.15 10.31
N VAL A 222 31.33 7.23 9.76
CA VAL A 222 29.87 7.44 9.67
C VAL A 222 29.46 7.79 8.24
N PRO A 223 28.31 7.30 7.74
CA PRO A 223 27.77 7.76 6.47
C PRO A 223 27.47 9.26 6.54
N PHE A 224 27.85 10.00 5.51
CA PHE A 224 27.60 11.42 5.35
C PHE A 224 27.12 11.69 3.92
N GLY A 225 26.14 12.58 3.75
CA GLY A 225 25.67 12.93 2.41
C GLY A 225 24.73 14.13 2.39
N LYS A 226 24.14 14.37 1.23
CA LYS A 226 23.13 15.42 1.02
C LYS A 226 21.74 14.87 1.29
N LEU A 227 21.01 15.48 2.24
CA LEU A 227 19.61 15.14 2.46
C LEU A 227 18.78 15.61 1.26
N VAL A 228 17.99 14.69 0.71
CA VAL A 228 17.10 14.93 -0.43
C VAL A 228 15.69 14.49 -0.06
N ASN A 229 14.74 15.42 -0.22
CA ASN A 229 13.31 15.14 -0.12
C ASN A 229 12.79 14.65 -1.49
N TYR A 230 12.03 13.56 -1.48
CA TYR A 230 11.42 12.97 -2.67
C TYR A 230 9.91 12.76 -2.52
N ALA A 231 9.23 13.56 -1.68
CA ALA A 231 7.78 13.52 -1.48
C ALA A 231 7.00 13.50 -2.81
N GLY A 232 5.93 12.70 -2.89
CA GLY A 232 5.18 12.43 -4.11
C GLY A 232 5.91 11.58 -5.17
N GLY A 233 7.16 11.22 -4.92
CA GLY A 233 8.01 10.46 -5.85
C GLY A 233 7.76 8.94 -5.87
N ARG A 234 8.58 8.26 -6.68
CA ARG A 234 8.62 6.79 -6.76
C ARG A 234 9.25 6.20 -5.50
N SER A 235 8.69 5.08 -5.04
CA SER A 235 9.20 4.27 -3.94
C SER A 235 9.37 2.81 -4.39
N ASN A 236 9.96 1.98 -3.52
CA ASN A 236 10.06 0.54 -3.74
C ASN A 236 8.75 -0.20 -3.38
N GLY A 237 7.59 0.40 -3.69
CA GLY A 237 6.26 -0.13 -3.35
C GLY A 237 5.72 0.31 -1.99
N CYS A 238 6.51 1.05 -1.20
CA CYS A 238 6.13 1.60 0.10
C CYS A 238 5.31 2.89 -0.01
N THR A 239 4.52 3.21 1.01
CA THR A 239 3.98 4.56 1.17
C THR A 239 5.07 5.49 1.69
N SER A 240 5.08 6.74 1.22
CA SER A 240 6.11 7.68 1.63
C SER A 240 5.60 9.10 1.66
N TRP A 241 5.69 9.74 2.81
CA TRP A 241 5.12 11.07 3.04
C TRP A 241 6.20 12.14 3.06
N SER A 242 5.83 13.42 2.93
CA SER A 242 6.78 14.49 3.22
C SER A 242 7.33 14.36 4.66
N PRO A 243 8.54 14.85 4.97
CA PRO A 243 9.06 14.81 6.33
C PRO A 243 8.09 15.40 7.37
N ALA A 244 7.49 16.56 7.08
CA ALA A 244 6.51 17.20 7.94
C ALA A 244 5.22 16.39 8.13
N ASP A 245 4.76 15.68 7.09
CA ASP A 245 3.60 14.79 7.22
C ASP A 245 3.94 13.55 8.04
N ALA A 246 5.13 12.99 7.84
CA ALA A 246 5.59 11.81 8.56
C ALA A 246 5.75 12.07 10.08
N GLU A 247 6.19 13.28 10.46
CA GLU A 247 6.24 13.73 11.86
C GLU A 247 4.87 13.70 12.54
N GLN A 248 3.79 13.86 11.78
CA GLN A 248 2.43 13.81 12.31
C GLN A 248 1.83 12.40 12.22
N ILE A 249 2.10 11.65 11.15
CA ILE A 249 1.49 10.32 10.91
C ILE A 249 2.12 9.25 11.79
N ILE A 250 3.46 9.24 11.92
CA ILE A 250 4.16 8.15 12.62
C ILE A 250 3.77 8.06 14.10
N PRO A 251 3.68 9.17 14.86
CA PRO A 251 3.22 9.11 16.24
C PRO A 251 1.80 8.56 16.41
N LEU A 252 0.91 8.69 15.41
CA LEU A 252 -0.45 8.18 15.50
C LEU A 252 -0.51 6.66 15.63
N VAL A 253 0.47 5.95 15.06
CA VAL A 253 0.49 4.47 15.04
C VAL A 253 1.60 3.85 15.88
N LYS A 254 2.49 4.67 16.45
CA LYS A 254 3.53 4.20 17.35
C LYS A 254 2.88 3.52 18.56
N ASN A 255 3.10 2.21 18.71
CA ASN A 255 2.51 1.37 19.74
C ASN A 255 0.97 1.30 19.73
N LYS A 256 0.33 1.80 18.66
CA LYS A 256 -1.13 1.81 18.52
C LYS A 256 -1.51 1.49 17.08
N PRO A 257 -1.42 0.21 16.67
CA PRO A 257 -1.64 -0.18 15.28
C PRO A 257 -3.05 0.20 14.78
N THR A 258 -3.16 0.48 13.49
CA THR A 258 -4.43 0.76 12.81
C THR A 258 -4.48 0.18 11.41
N THR A 259 -5.61 0.29 10.75
CA THR A 259 -5.80 -0.19 9.37
C THR A 259 -5.36 0.85 8.34
N LEU A 260 -4.81 0.37 7.24
CA LEU A 260 -4.58 1.12 6.01
C LEU A 260 -5.25 0.36 4.86
N TYR A 261 -6.12 1.03 4.10
CA TYR A 261 -6.63 0.48 2.85
C TYR A 261 -5.97 1.20 1.66
N ILE A 262 -5.35 0.44 0.76
CA ILE A 262 -4.73 0.99 -0.47
C ILE A 262 -5.58 0.58 -1.67
N TYR A 263 -6.13 1.55 -2.39
CA TYR A 263 -6.82 1.35 -3.67
C TYR A 263 -5.83 1.54 -4.84
N PRO A 264 -5.91 0.77 -5.94
CA PRO A 264 -6.89 -0.28 -6.27
C PRO A 264 -6.41 -1.72 -6.01
N GLU A 265 -7.35 -2.66 -5.82
CA GLU A 265 -7.09 -4.11 -5.82
C GLU A 265 -7.02 -4.66 -7.27
N SER A 266 -6.53 -5.90 -7.47
CA SER A 266 -6.46 -6.48 -8.83
C SER A 266 -7.82 -6.55 -9.53
N ARG A 267 -8.90 -6.81 -8.79
CA ARG A 267 -10.28 -6.84 -9.31
C ARG A 267 -10.72 -5.51 -9.88
N ASP A 268 -10.33 -4.40 -9.26
CA ASP A 268 -10.67 -3.05 -9.71
C ASP A 268 -9.90 -2.73 -10.98
N ILE A 269 -8.61 -3.08 -11.01
CA ILE A 269 -7.75 -2.93 -12.17
C ILE A 269 -8.32 -3.72 -13.36
N ALA A 270 -8.72 -4.98 -13.14
CA ALA A 270 -9.32 -5.82 -14.17
C ALA A 270 -10.66 -5.27 -14.65
N ALA A 271 -11.50 -4.76 -13.74
CA ALA A 271 -12.79 -4.17 -14.10
C ALA A 271 -12.62 -2.90 -14.94
N VAL A 272 -11.70 -2.00 -14.56
CA VAL A 272 -11.37 -0.80 -15.33
C VAL A 272 -10.78 -1.15 -16.68
N ALA A 273 -9.88 -2.14 -16.75
CA ALA A 273 -9.30 -2.59 -18.01
C ALA A 273 -10.36 -3.15 -18.97
N ARG A 274 -11.32 -3.94 -18.46
CA ARG A 274 -12.46 -4.43 -19.26
C ARG A 274 -13.38 -3.30 -19.73
N ALA A 275 -13.74 -2.36 -18.86
CA ALA A 275 -14.57 -1.21 -19.23
C ALA A 275 -13.89 -0.36 -20.32
N LYS A 276 -12.58 -0.14 -20.21
CA LYS A 276 -11.77 0.54 -21.23
C LYS A 276 -11.75 -0.19 -22.56
N ALA A 277 -11.54 -1.52 -22.55
CA ALA A 277 -11.57 -2.33 -23.77
C ALA A 277 -12.94 -2.30 -24.46
N ALA A 278 -14.03 -2.22 -23.68
CA ALA A 278 -15.40 -2.11 -24.18
C ALA A 278 -15.81 -0.67 -24.59
N GLY A 279 -14.94 0.33 -24.45
CA GLY A 279 -15.28 1.73 -24.71
C GLY A 279 -16.32 2.31 -23.73
N GLN A 280 -16.56 1.65 -22.60
CA GLN A 280 -17.59 2.03 -21.63
C GLN A 280 -17.08 3.13 -20.68
N ALA A 281 -17.94 4.11 -20.38
CA ALA A 281 -17.67 5.07 -19.30
C ALA A 281 -17.58 4.34 -17.95
N LEU A 282 -16.58 4.69 -17.13
CA LEU A 282 -16.37 4.01 -15.84
C LEU A 282 -17.56 4.11 -14.88
N SER A 283 -18.27 5.25 -14.91
CA SER A 283 -19.51 5.48 -14.15
C SER A 283 -20.57 4.44 -14.48
N ASN A 284 -20.74 4.12 -15.76
CA ASN A 284 -21.73 3.14 -16.23
C ASN A 284 -21.32 1.71 -15.87
N ALA A 285 -20.02 1.46 -15.70
CA ALA A 285 -19.48 0.17 -15.27
C ALA A 285 -19.44 0.03 -13.73
N GLY A 286 -19.81 1.07 -12.97
CA GLY A 286 -19.69 1.08 -11.51
C GLY A 286 -18.23 0.95 -11.03
N THR A 287 -17.27 1.41 -11.82
CA THR A 287 -15.83 1.31 -11.52
C THR A 287 -15.22 2.69 -11.31
N TYR A 288 -14.05 2.74 -10.65
CA TYR A 288 -13.39 3.99 -10.32
C TYR A 288 -11.92 4.01 -10.73
N TRP A 289 -11.51 5.12 -11.33
CA TRP A 289 -10.11 5.52 -11.50
C TRP A 289 -10.06 7.03 -11.70
N ASN A 290 -9.03 7.72 -11.20
CA ASN A 290 -8.89 9.14 -11.49
C ASN A 290 -8.82 9.39 -13.01
N ALA A 291 -9.72 10.24 -13.53
CA ALA A 291 -9.89 10.42 -14.97
C ALA A 291 -8.62 10.93 -15.68
N SER A 292 -7.88 11.86 -15.05
CA SER A 292 -6.66 12.41 -15.62
C SER A 292 -5.57 11.35 -15.73
N CYS A 293 -5.39 10.54 -14.68
CA CYS A 293 -4.42 9.46 -14.70
C CYS A 293 -4.81 8.33 -15.63
N LEU A 294 -6.09 7.97 -15.70
CA LEU A 294 -6.54 6.94 -16.61
C LEU A 294 -6.32 7.33 -18.08
N LYS A 295 -6.53 8.61 -18.41
CA LYS A 295 -6.23 9.15 -19.74
C LYS A 295 -4.73 9.04 -20.06
N GLU A 296 -3.86 9.35 -19.10
CA GLU A 296 -2.41 9.31 -19.25
C GLU A 296 -1.87 7.89 -19.44
N ILE A 297 -2.32 6.93 -18.61
CA ILE A 297 -1.78 5.57 -18.62
C ILE A 297 -2.45 4.63 -19.64
N GLY A 298 -3.61 5.04 -20.17
CA GLY A 298 -4.49 4.22 -21.01
C GLY A 298 -5.20 3.14 -20.21
N THR A 299 -4.57 1.96 -20.12
CA THR A 299 -5.15 0.77 -19.47
C THR A 299 -4.25 0.34 -18.31
N PRO A 300 -4.79 0.27 -17.08
CA PRO A 300 -4.01 -0.19 -15.94
C PRO A 300 -3.77 -1.71 -16.00
N LYS A 301 -2.71 -2.18 -15.34
CA LYS A 301 -2.33 -3.59 -15.34
C LYS A 301 -1.92 -4.05 -13.94
N PHE A 302 -2.48 -5.18 -13.53
CA PHE A 302 -2.01 -5.92 -12.38
C PHE A 302 -1.04 -7.02 -12.83
N TRP A 303 0.07 -7.17 -12.13
CA TRP A 303 1.09 -8.18 -12.34
C TRP A 303 1.06 -9.17 -11.18
N PRO A 304 0.40 -10.34 -11.35
CA PRO A 304 0.35 -11.36 -10.34
C PRO A 304 1.74 -11.89 -9.97
N LYS A 305 1.92 -12.21 -8.68
CA LYS A 305 3.12 -12.83 -8.12
C LYS A 305 3.63 -13.99 -8.99
N ASN A 306 2.77 -14.96 -9.26
CA ASN A 306 3.10 -16.17 -10.01
C ASN A 306 3.50 -15.93 -11.48
N MET A 307 3.15 -14.76 -12.03
CA MET A 307 3.54 -14.36 -13.38
C MET A 307 4.84 -13.56 -13.38
N LEU A 308 4.97 -12.56 -12.50
CA LEU A 308 6.06 -11.60 -12.57
C LEU A 308 7.32 -12.04 -11.80
N GLU A 309 7.19 -12.76 -10.68
CA GLU A 309 8.36 -13.21 -9.93
C GLU A 309 9.31 -14.10 -10.73
N PRO A 310 8.83 -15.14 -11.46
CA PRO A 310 9.73 -15.97 -12.27
C PRO A 310 10.51 -15.16 -13.30
N ILE A 311 9.86 -14.16 -13.92
CA ILE A 311 10.48 -13.25 -14.87
C ILE A 311 11.59 -12.42 -14.21
N ILE A 312 11.33 -11.84 -13.03
CA ILE A 312 12.33 -11.05 -12.29
C ILE A 312 13.51 -11.94 -11.86
N VAL A 313 13.23 -13.15 -11.36
CA VAL A 313 14.26 -14.09 -10.93
C VAL A 313 15.15 -14.49 -12.09
N GLN A 314 14.56 -14.85 -13.24
CA GLN A 314 15.32 -15.23 -14.42
C GLN A 314 16.17 -14.05 -14.94
N TYR A 315 15.57 -12.86 -15.03
CA TYR A 315 16.29 -11.66 -15.48
C TYR A 315 17.54 -11.39 -14.63
N ARG A 316 17.46 -11.56 -13.31
CA ARG A 316 18.61 -11.39 -12.40
C ARG A 316 19.70 -12.43 -12.58
N LYS A 317 19.34 -13.68 -12.91
CA LYS A 317 20.32 -14.73 -13.21
C LYS A 317 21.07 -14.41 -14.49
N ASP A 318 20.34 -13.93 -15.51
CA ASP A 318 20.92 -13.59 -16.81
C ASP A 318 21.68 -12.27 -16.79
N HIS A 319 21.38 -11.39 -15.82
CA HIS A 319 21.99 -10.08 -15.63
C HIS A 319 22.44 -9.89 -14.18
N PRO A 320 23.48 -10.62 -13.73
CA PRO A 320 23.98 -10.48 -12.37
C PRO A 320 24.44 -9.04 -12.12
N ALA A 321 24.03 -8.48 -10.97
CA ALA A 321 24.48 -7.16 -10.57
C ALA A 321 26.01 -7.17 -10.35
N PRO A 322 26.71 -6.07 -10.68
CA PRO A 322 28.12 -5.97 -10.33
C PRO A 322 28.30 -6.06 -8.81
N PRO A 323 29.47 -6.52 -8.32
CA PRO A 323 29.76 -6.56 -6.90
C PRO A 323 29.53 -5.19 -6.25
N PRO A 324 28.95 -5.13 -5.04
CA PRO A 324 28.77 -3.88 -4.31
C PRO A 324 30.13 -3.17 -4.16
N GLN A 325 30.20 -1.92 -4.62
CA GLN A 325 31.37 -1.09 -4.39
C GLN A 325 31.29 -0.48 -2.98
N PRO A 326 32.41 -0.37 -2.25
CA PRO A 326 32.41 0.30 -0.97
C PRO A 326 32.01 1.77 -1.13
N VAL A 327 31.30 2.30 -0.14
CA VAL A 327 31.01 3.74 -0.09
C VAL A 327 32.34 4.48 0.06
N PRO A 328 32.66 5.46 -0.80
CA PRO A 328 33.96 6.12 -0.78
C PRO A 328 34.15 6.94 0.50
N ILE A 329 35.40 7.16 0.91
CA ILE A 329 35.72 8.11 1.99
C ILE A 329 35.39 9.54 1.52
N CYS A 330 34.87 10.38 2.42
CA CYS A 330 34.58 11.77 2.08
C CYS A 330 35.85 12.50 1.67
N LYS A 331 35.77 13.26 0.57
CA LYS A 331 36.82 14.23 0.21
C LYS A 331 36.67 15.45 1.12
N ASP A 332 37.80 16.00 1.57
CA ASP A 332 37.84 17.23 2.35
C ASP A 332 37.27 18.43 1.59
#